data_AF-A0A094YMU9-F1
#
_entry.id   AF-A0A094YMU9-F1
#
_cell.length_a   1.000
_cell.length_b   1.000
_cell.length_c   1.000
_cell.angle_alpha   90.00
_cell.angle_beta   90.00
_cell.angle_gamma   90.00
#
_symmetry.space_group_name_H-M   'P 1'
#
loop_
_entity.id
_entity.type
_entity.pdbx_description
1 polymer ?
#
loop_
_entity_poly.entity_id
_entity_poly.type
_entity_poly.pdbx_seq_one_letter_code
_entity_poly.pdbx_strand_id
1 'polypeptide(L)'
;MADVHNLLLQHGLDEARRLRNIDKNSRACVDAAHEVLSDEQQAIGIAHAGFAMAALPHKKPNAPVWERDGGPVKLLIESGLDANKEPVGIPYGSVARLILLYLQTQAVRNKSRQIELGASMNAWLSAMNLSVGGKTYNLVREQSRRISRCRLTFFRSDAGNQYVSNGAFVRDAIFPLDPSNSDQQSLWLEVVTLDESFYNSLIQHPLPLREVAIRQISGRSMAIDLYIWLAYRLHVLPAPIKVTWAALKSQFGPDYRELRFFRRDIIPSLNLALSVYPEAVVTIDDRQGLTLFPSPAPVKERNQRLL
;
A
#
# COMPACT_ATOMS: atom_id res chain seq x y z
N MET A 1 17.64 5.82 18.13
CA MET A 1 16.71 6.97 18.03
C MET A 1 15.71 6.82 19.17
N ALA A 2 15.50 7.84 20.00
CA ALA A 2 14.38 7.81 20.94
C ALA A 2 13.09 7.58 20.14
N ASP A 3 12.31 6.58 20.53
CA ASP A 3 11.05 6.24 19.89
C ASP A 3 10.16 7.49 19.84
N VAL A 4 9.68 7.86 18.65
CA VAL A 4 8.85 9.06 18.43
C VAL A 4 7.59 9.01 19.29
N HIS A 5 7.08 7.80 19.55
CA HIS A 5 5.93 7.58 20.42
C HIS A 5 6.25 7.90 21.88
N ASN A 6 7.40 7.44 22.40
CA ASN A 6 7.84 7.77 23.75
C ASN A 6 8.06 9.27 23.94
N LEU A 7 8.62 9.94 22.92
CA LEU A 7 8.80 11.39 22.95
C LEU A 7 7.46 12.12 23.07
N LEU A 8 6.45 11.69 22.31
CA LEU A 8 5.09 12.24 22.36
C LEU A 8 4.41 11.99 23.71
N LEU A 9 4.54 10.78 24.25
CA LEU A 9 3.96 10.41 25.55
C LEU A 9 4.60 11.20 26.71
N GLN A 10 5.89 11.52 26.63
CA GLN A 10 6.61 12.22 27.69
C GLN A 10 6.47 13.74 27.63
N HIS A 11 6.46 14.33 26.43
CA HIS A 11 6.58 15.78 26.27
C HIS A 11 5.39 16.44 25.56
N GLY A 12 4.45 15.66 25.01
CA GLY A 12 3.35 16.18 24.19
C GLY A 12 3.80 16.62 22.80
N LEU A 13 2.83 17.03 21.97
CA LEU A 13 3.05 17.31 20.55
C LEU A 13 3.99 18.48 20.28
N ASP A 14 3.79 19.62 20.94
CA ASP A 14 4.52 20.85 20.63
C ASP A 14 6.00 20.74 20.97
N GLU A 15 6.32 20.16 22.13
CA GLU A 15 7.71 19.95 22.53
C GLU A 15 8.35 18.80 21.72
N ALA A 16 7.62 17.72 21.41
CA ALA A 16 8.13 16.69 20.51
C ALA A 16 8.47 17.24 19.12
N ARG A 17 7.64 18.14 18.56
CA ARG A 17 7.93 18.86 17.32
C ARG A 17 9.18 19.71 17.44
N ARG A 18 9.33 20.45 18.55
CA ARG A 18 10.49 21.32 18.80
C ARG A 18 11.79 20.50 18.87
N LEU A 19 11.79 19.40 19.64
CA LEU A 19 12.92 18.50 19.81
C LEU A 19 13.29 17.75 18.52
N ARG A 20 12.34 17.56 17.60
CA ARG A 20 12.53 16.89 16.31
C ARG A 20 12.51 17.84 15.10
N ASN A 21 12.66 19.15 15.31
CA ASN A 21 12.67 20.14 14.23
C ASN A 21 14.00 20.21 13.46
N ILE A 22 14.62 19.05 13.23
CA ILE A 22 15.91 18.92 12.53
C ILE A 22 15.67 18.97 11.01
N ASP A 23 14.64 18.27 10.54
CA ASP A 23 14.28 18.21 9.14
C ASP A 23 12.78 17.90 8.92
N LYS A 24 12.31 18.13 7.69
CA LYS A 24 10.89 17.96 7.31
C LYS A 24 10.38 16.53 7.54
N ASN A 25 11.21 15.50 7.37
CA ASN A 25 10.80 14.12 7.59
C ASN A 25 10.65 13.81 9.08
N SER A 26 11.55 14.32 9.92
CA SER A 26 11.45 14.16 11.38
C SER A 26 10.15 14.75 11.92
N ARG A 27 9.78 15.96 11.47
CA ARG A 27 8.49 16.57 11.82
C ARG A 27 7.30 15.76 11.32
N ALA A 28 7.34 15.27 10.07
CA ALA A 28 6.28 14.43 9.53
C ALA A 28 6.09 13.12 10.33
N CYS A 29 7.17 12.54 10.87
CA CYS A 29 7.06 11.35 11.74
C CYS A 29 6.37 11.68 13.06
N VAL A 30 6.67 12.83 13.68
CA VAL A 30 6.00 13.27 14.92
C VAL A 30 4.51 13.50 14.67
N ASP A 31 4.17 14.22 13.61
CA ASP A 31 2.77 14.51 13.26
C ASP A 31 1.99 13.21 12.99
N ALA A 32 2.59 12.30 12.19
CA ALA A 32 1.97 11.02 11.87
C ALA A 32 1.78 10.13 13.12
N ALA A 33 2.77 10.08 14.01
CA ALA A 33 2.67 9.33 15.26
C ALA A 33 1.60 9.89 16.20
N HIS A 34 1.51 11.22 16.30
CA HIS A 34 0.49 11.86 17.12
C HIS A 34 -0.93 11.53 16.63
N GLU A 35 -1.15 11.58 15.32
CA GLU A 35 -2.43 11.26 14.70
C GLU A 35 -2.84 9.81 14.96
N VAL A 36 -1.90 8.86 14.90
CA VAL A 36 -2.17 7.45 15.20
C VAL A 36 -2.42 7.22 16.69
N LEU A 37 -1.68 7.87 17.59
CA LEU A 37 -1.86 7.73 19.03
C LEU A 37 -3.15 8.38 19.53
N SER A 38 -3.64 9.40 18.82
CA SER A 38 -4.87 10.15 19.16
C SER A 38 -6.10 9.63 18.42
N ASP A 39 -5.98 8.53 17.66
CA ASP A 39 -7.10 7.98 16.90
C ASP A 39 -8.10 7.22 17.80
N GLU A 40 -9.22 7.88 18.08
CA GLU A 40 -10.34 7.30 18.83
C GLU A 40 -11.26 6.44 17.95
N GLN A 41 -11.30 6.68 16.63
CA GLN A 41 -12.22 5.98 15.73
C GLN A 41 -11.80 4.53 15.50
N GLN A 42 -10.50 4.26 15.51
CA GLN A 42 -9.92 2.94 15.28
C GLN A 42 -10.42 2.28 13.99
N ALA A 43 -10.64 3.10 12.96
CA ALA A 43 -11.15 2.65 11.66
C ALA A 43 -10.17 1.66 11.01
N ILE A 44 -10.74 0.58 10.46
CA ILE A 44 -9.96 -0.53 9.88
C ILE A 44 -10.00 -0.46 8.35
N GLY A 45 -8.81 -0.41 7.77
CA GLY A 45 -8.56 -0.68 6.36
C GLY A 45 -8.08 -2.11 6.14
N ILE A 46 -8.18 -2.59 4.90
CA ILE A 46 -7.74 -3.94 4.51
C ILE A 46 -6.80 -3.88 3.33
N ALA A 47 -5.70 -4.62 3.43
CA ALA A 47 -4.88 -5.04 2.30
C ALA A 47 -4.93 -6.56 2.14
N HIS A 48 -4.67 -7.05 0.95
CA HIS A 48 -4.37 -8.44 0.69
C HIS A 48 -2.95 -8.74 1.20
N ALA A 49 -2.76 -9.79 2.01
CA ALA A 49 -1.46 -10.11 2.60
C ALA A 49 -0.33 -10.27 1.56
N GLY A 50 -0.66 -10.75 0.36
CA GLY A 50 0.24 -10.80 -0.79
C GLY A 50 0.92 -9.47 -1.17
N PHE A 51 0.33 -8.30 -0.84
CA PHE A 51 1.00 -6.99 -1.06
C PHE A 51 2.19 -6.76 -0.13
N ALA A 52 2.29 -7.48 0.99
CA ALA A 52 3.50 -7.49 1.83
C ALA A 52 4.69 -8.19 1.13
N MET A 53 4.40 -9.06 0.15
CA MET A 53 5.41 -9.83 -0.57
C MET A 53 5.69 -9.25 -1.95
N ALA A 54 4.64 -8.88 -2.67
CA ALA A 54 4.68 -8.44 -4.06
C ALA A 54 3.85 -7.15 -4.26
N ALA A 55 4.41 -6.02 -3.83
CA ALA A 55 3.78 -4.71 -4.02
C ALA A 55 3.89 -4.20 -5.46
N LEU A 56 3.08 -3.19 -5.80
CA LEU A 56 3.13 -2.50 -7.10
C LEU A 56 4.48 -1.78 -7.34
N PRO A 57 4.81 -1.38 -8.58
CA PRO A 57 5.91 -0.45 -8.84
C PRO A 57 5.76 0.88 -8.06
N HIS A 58 6.87 1.46 -7.59
CA HIS A 58 6.87 2.80 -6.97
C HIS A 58 6.88 3.93 -8.01
N LYS A 59 7.55 3.69 -9.14
CA LYS A 59 7.66 4.61 -10.28
C LYS A 59 7.02 3.95 -11.50
N LYS A 60 6.65 4.78 -12.50
CA LYS A 60 6.09 4.31 -13.76
C LYS A 60 7.08 3.36 -14.45
N PRO A 61 6.71 2.08 -14.70
CA PRO A 61 7.52 1.21 -15.54
C PRO A 61 7.49 1.69 -16.99
N ASN A 62 8.61 1.52 -17.70
CA ASN A 62 8.72 1.81 -19.13
C ASN A 62 8.41 0.58 -20.01
N ALA A 63 8.21 -0.58 -19.41
CA ALA A 63 7.90 -1.83 -20.09
C ALA A 63 6.42 -2.20 -19.91
N PRO A 64 5.82 -2.94 -20.88
CA PRO A 64 4.45 -3.43 -20.75
C PRO A 64 4.32 -4.58 -19.76
N VAL A 65 5.43 -5.18 -19.32
CA VAL A 65 5.46 -6.23 -18.30
C VAL A 65 6.40 -5.78 -17.19
N TRP A 66 5.99 -6.01 -15.96
CA TRP A 66 6.80 -5.75 -14.77
C TRP A 66 6.72 -6.95 -13.83
N GLU A 67 7.83 -7.26 -13.17
CA GLU A 67 7.90 -8.38 -12.24
C GLU A 67 8.37 -7.95 -10.85
N ARG A 68 7.90 -8.70 -9.86
CA ARG A 68 8.38 -8.66 -8.49
C ARG A 68 8.59 -10.06 -7.97
N ASP A 69 9.83 -10.37 -7.62
CA ASP A 69 10.15 -11.58 -6.87
C ASP A 69 10.08 -11.30 -5.37
N GLY A 70 9.11 -11.93 -4.69
CA GLY A 70 8.92 -11.87 -3.25
C GLY A 70 9.42 -13.11 -2.52
N GLY A 71 10.17 -14.01 -3.19
CA GLY A 71 10.63 -15.30 -2.66
C GLY A 71 9.58 -16.39 -2.87
N PRO A 72 8.72 -16.71 -1.89
CA PRO A 72 7.69 -17.76 -2.06
C PRO A 72 6.65 -17.45 -3.13
N VAL A 73 6.48 -16.17 -3.48
CA VAL A 73 5.58 -15.70 -4.51
C VAL A 73 6.32 -14.74 -5.43
N LYS A 74 6.26 -15.00 -6.73
CA LYS A 74 6.65 -14.05 -7.78
C LYS A 74 5.39 -13.54 -8.48
N LEU A 75 5.29 -12.23 -8.64
CA LEU A 75 4.19 -11.56 -9.32
C LEU A 75 4.69 -10.98 -10.64
N LEU A 76 4.01 -11.29 -11.73
CA LEU A 76 4.08 -10.54 -12.97
C LEU A 76 2.81 -9.70 -13.15
N ILE A 77 3.00 -8.46 -13.55
CA ILE A 77 1.94 -7.53 -13.90
C ILE A 77 2.13 -7.15 -15.36
N GLU A 78 1.14 -7.48 -16.19
CA GLU A 78 1.11 -7.12 -17.60
C GLU A 78 0.16 -5.93 -17.79
N SER A 79 0.60 -4.96 -18.58
CA SER A 79 -0.24 -3.87 -19.05
C SER A 79 -1.36 -4.42 -19.93
N GLY A 80 -2.58 -3.95 -19.71
CA GLY A 80 -3.63 -4.11 -20.70
C GLY A 80 -3.40 -3.21 -21.92
N LEU A 81 -4.24 -3.40 -22.94
CA LEU A 81 -4.21 -2.63 -24.17
C LEU A 81 -5.38 -1.64 -24.22
N ASP A 82 -5.29 -0.66 -25.12
CA ASP A 82 -6.43 0.14 -25.53
C ASP A 82 -6.99 -0.24 -26.91
N ALA A 83 -7.97 0.52 -27.38
CA ALA A 83 -8.65 0.27 -28.64
C ALA A 83 -7.68 0.29 -29.83
N ASN A 84 -6.57 1.02 -29.72
CA ASN A 84 -5.52 1.10 -30.73
C ASN A 84 -4.44 0.02 -30.56
N LYS A 85 -4.67 -0.96 -29.65
CA LYS A 85 -3.72 -2.01 -29.27
C LYS A 85 -2.45 -1.47 -28.62
N GLU A 86 -2.50 -0.27 -28.04
CA GLU A 86 -1.36 0.31 -27.33
C GLU A 86 -1.41 -0.02 -25.82
N PRO A 87 -0.26 -0.32 -25.18
CA PRO A 87 -0.21 -0.56 -23.74
C PRO A 87 -0.66 0.67 -22.93
N VAL A 88 -1.66 0.51 -22.06
CA VAL A 88 -2.09 1.60 -21.15
C VAL A 88 -1.09 1.85 -20.01
N GLY A 89 -0.23 0.88 -19.78
CA GLY A 89 0.78 0.83 -18.73
C GLY A 89 0.32 0.13 -17.45
N ILE A 90 1.30 -0.13 -16.59
CA ILE A 90 1.14 -0.87 -15.33
C ILE A 90 0.76 0.10 -14.21
N PRO A 91 -0.13 -0.27 -13.26
CA PRO A 91 -0.46 0.59 -12.12
C PRO A 91 0.74 0.78 -11.19
N TYR A 92 0.95 2.00 -10.69
CA TYR A 92 2.13 2.36 -9.89
C TYR A 92 1.86 3.50 -8.91
N GLY A 93 2.81 3.70 -7.99
CA GLY A 93 2.80 4.83 -7.07
C GLY A 93 1.73 4.72 -5.98
N SER A 94 1.57 5.79 -5.20
CA SER A 94 0.69 5.79 -4.04
C SER A 94 -0.79 5.75 -4.42
N VAL A 95 -1.19 6.48 -5.46
CA VAL A 95 -2.60 6.57 -5.87
C VAL A 95 -3.17 5.19 -6.24
N ALA A 96 -2.42 4.37 -7.00
CA ALA A 96 -2.87 3.01 -7.31
C ALA A 96 -3.05 2.15 -6.05
N ARG A 97 -2.15 2.28 -5.07
CA ARG A 97 -2.24 1.57 -3.79
C ARG A 97 -3.46 2.00 -2.99
N LEU A 98 -3.75 3.31 -2.94
CA LEU A 98 -4.91 3.84 -2.23
C LEU A 98 -6.24 3.39 -2.85
N ILE A 99 -6.32 3.38 -4.19
CA ILE A 99 -7.46 2.80 -4.90
C ILE A 99 -7.65 1.33 -4.48
N LEU A 100 -6.58 0.53 -4.54
CA LEU A 100 -6.66 -0.88 -4.18
C LEU A 100 -7.01 -1.08 -2.70
N LEU A 101 -6.44 -0.30 -1.78
CA LEU A 101 -6.76 -0.38 -0.35
C LEU A 101 -8.23 -0.05 -0.10
N TYR A 102 -8.78 0.96 -0.77
CA TYR A 102 -10.21 1.29 -0.70
C TYR A 102 -11.06 0.11 -1.19
N LEU A 103 -10.79 -0.40 -2.39
CA LEU A 103 -11.54 -1.51 -2.98
C LEU A 103 -11.51 -2.76 -2.09
N GLN A 104 -10.34 -3.11 -1.57
CA GLN A 104 -10.18 -4.27 -0.68
C GLN A 104 -10.90 -4.07 0.66
N THR A 105 -10.83 -2.87 1.22
CA THR A 105 -11.54 -2.53 2.47
C THR A 105 -13.04 -2.68 2.31
N GLN A 106 -13.62 -2.11 1.25
CA GLN A 106 -15.05 -2.23 0.98
C GLN A 106 -15.47 -3.67 0.68
N ALA A 107 -14.63 -4.43 -0.04
CA ALA A 107 -14.93 -5.80 -0.39
C ALA A 107 -15.09 -6.70 0.83
N VAL A 108 -14.13 -6.61 1.76
CA VAL A 108 -14.17 -7.38 3.01
C VAL A 108 -15.28 -6.86 3.92
N ARG A 109 -15.38 -5.54 4.11
CA ARG A 109 -16.38 -4.92 4.99
C ARG A 109 -17.82 -5.27 4.58
N ASN A 110 -18.11 -5.28 3.28
CA ASN A 110 -19.45 -5.54 2.75
C ASN A 110 -19.64 -6.99 2.30
N LYS A 111 -18.61 -7.84 2.40
CA LYS A 111 -18.61 -9.24 1.92
C LYS A 111 -19.12 -9.36 0.49
N SER A 112 -18.71 -8.42 -0.35
CA SER A 112 -19.21 -8.25 -1.71
C SER A 112 -18.08 -7.99 -2.68
N ARG A 113 -18.21 -8.54 -3.88
CA ARG A 113 -17.35 -8.22 -5.03
C ARG A 113 -17.75 -6.92 -5.70
N GLN A 114 -18.98 -6.46 -5.49
CA GLN A 114 -19.48 -5.19 -6.02
C GLN A 114 -19.17 -4.09 -5.02
N ILE A 115 -18.34 -3.14 -5.45
CA ILE A 115 -17.82 -2.08 -4.60
C ILE A 115 -18.42 -0.76 -5.02
N GLU A 116 -19.16 -0.14 -4.11
CA GLU A 116 -19.65 1.23 -4.30
C GLU A 116 -18.47 2.21 -4.20
N LEU A 117 -18.37 3.12 -5.17
CA LEU A 117 -17.37 4.19 -5.23
C LEU A 117 -17.93 5.53 -4.70
N GLY A 118 -19.23 5.59 -4.44
CA GLY A 118 -19.98 6.79 -4.03
C GLY A 118 -20.66 7.48 -5.22
N ALA A 119 -21.31 8.63 -4.97
CA ALA A 119 -22.10 9.34 -5.98
C ALA A 119 -21.28 10.20 -6.97
N SER A 120 -19.97 10.38 -6.72
CA SER A 120 -19.10 11.15 -7.61
C SER A 120 -17.61 10.88 -7.35
N MET A 121 -16.75 11.29 -8.28
CA MET A 121 -15.29 11.29 -8.09
C MET A 121 -14.86 12.08 -6.84
N ASN A 122 -15.52 13.20 -6.54
CA ASN A 122 -15.22 13.96 -5.32
C ASN A 122 -15.50 13.14 -4.06
N ALA A 123 -16.65 12.45 -4.02
CA ALA A 123 -17.00 11.57 -2.91
C ALA A 123 -15.97 10.44 -2.75
N TRP A 124 -15.54 9.84 -3.86
CA TRP A 124 -14.55 8.77 -3.84
C TRP A 124 -13.16 9.24 -3.37
N LEU A 125 -12.71 10.40 -3.85
CA LEU A 125 -11.45 11.02 -3.38
C LEU A 125 -11.49 11.29 -1.88
N SER A 126 -12.58 11.87 -1.39
CA SER A 126 -12.78 12.11 0.05
C SER A 126 -12.74 10.80 0.85
N ALA A 127 -13.39 9.74 0.35
CA ALA A 127 -13.38 8.42 1.00
C ALA A 127 -11.98 7.77 1.01
N MET A 128 -11.12 8.09 0.04
CA MET A 128 -9.71 7.70 0.05
C MET A 128 -8.79 8.65 0.82
N ASN A 129 -9.35 9.68 1.47
CA ASN A 129 -8.60 10.76 2.12
C ASN A 129 -7.60 11.47 1.19
N LEU A 130 -7.97 11.60 -0.09
CA LEU A 130 -7.17 12.30 -1.11
C LEU A 130 -7.65 13.74 -1.27
N SER A 131 -6.70 14.67 -1.47
CA SER A 131 -7.04 16.06 -1.73
C SER A 131 -7.74 16.22 -3.08
N VAL A 132 -8.84 16.97 -3.06
CA VAL A 132 -9.61 17.31 -4.26
C VAL A 132 -8.84 18.33 -5.09
N GLY A 133 -8.64 18.03 -6.38
CA GLY A 133 -8.00 18.93 -7.33
C GLY A 133 -7.69 18.27 -8.66
N GLY A 134 -7.61 19.06 -9.75
CA GLY A 134 -7.48 18.54 -11.12
C GLY A 134 -6.30 17.58 -11.34
N LYS A 135 -5.17 17.83 -10.68
CA LYS A 135 -4.01 16.92 -10.73
C LYS A 135 -4.30 15.56 -10.10
N THR A 136 -4.93 15.53 -8.91
CA THR A 136 -5.31 14.29 -8.23
C THR A 136 -6.35 13.52 -9.03
N TYR A 137 -7.33 14.23 -9.60
CA TYR A 137 -8.32 13.67 -10.51
C TYR A 137 -7.68 12.91 -11.68
N ASN A 138 -6.76 13.56 -12.39
CA ASN A 138 -6.08 12.97 -13.53
C ASN A 138 -5.27 11.73 -13.12
N LEU A 139 -4.59 11.79 -11.98
CA LEU A 139 -3.84 10.64 -11.44
C LEU A 139 -4.75 9.48 -11.06
N VAL A 140 -5.89 9.73 -10.40
CA VAL A 140 -6.85 8.67 -10.05
C VAL A 140 -7.46 8.06 -11.29
N ARG A 141 -7.85 8.87 -12.28
CA ARG A 141 -8.34 8.35 -13.58
C ARG A 141 -7.29 7.50 -14.28
N GLU A 142 -6.04 7.98 -14.34
CA GLU A 142 -4.94 7.25 -14.97
C GLU A 142 -4.69 5.90 -14.28
N GLN A 143 -4.53 5.90 -12.96
CA GLN A 143 -4.26 4.67 -12.22
C GLN A 143 -5.46 3.71 -12.24
N SER A 144 -6.68 4.22 -12.23
CA SER A 144 -7.89 3.41 -12.36
C SER A 144 -7.97 2.73 -13.74
N ARG A 145 -7.63 3.44 -14.83
CA ARG A 145 -7.54 2.84 -16.18
C ARG A 145 -6.50 1.72 -16.23
N ARG A 146 -5.34 1.90 -15.57
CA ARG A 146 -4.28 0.88 -15.50
C ARG A 146 -4.72 -0.34 -14.68
N ILE A 147 -5.30 -0.12 -13.50
CA ILE A 147 -5.85 -1.16 -12.62
C ILE A 147 -6.93 -1.97 -13.35
N SER A 148 -7.82 -1.28 -14.08
CA SER A 148 -8.93 -1.88 -14.82
C SER A 148 -8.51 -2.82 -15.94
N ARG A 149 -7.26 -2.74 -16.40
CA ARG A 149 -6.82 -3.45 -17.62
C ARG A 149 -5.59 -4.32 -17.41
N CYS A 150 -4.84 -4.14 -16.32
CA CYS A 150 -3.68 -4.96 -16.06
C CYS A 150 -4.06 -6.40 -15.72
N ARG A 151 -3.18 -7.34 -16.06
CA ARG A 151 -3.29 -8.76 -15.73
C ARG A 151 -2.22 -9.13 -14.72
N LEU A 152 -2.58 -10.04 -13.82
CA LEU A 152 -1.74 -10.51 -12.75
C LEU A 152 -1.45 -11.99 -12.98
N THR A 153 -0.18 -12.36 -12.90
CA THR A 153 0.25 -13.77 -12.93
C THR A 153 1.08 -14.03 -11.69
N PHE A 154 0.62 -14.94 -10.85
CA PHE A 154 1.32 -15.35 -9.64
C PHE A 154 1.99 -16.69 -9.87
N PHE A 155 3.27 -16.75 -9.55
CA PHE A 155 4.07 -17.96 -9.52
C PHE A 155 4.34 -18.28 -8.06
N ARG A 156 3.94 -19.47 -7.63
CA ARG A 156 4.19 -19.97 -6.27
C ARG A 156 5.00 -21.26 -6.36
N SER A 157 5.97 -21.39 -5.48
CA SER A 157 6.76 -22.61 -5.34
C SER A 157 6.41 -23.27 -4.01
N ASP A 158 5.86 -24.48 -4.05
CA ASP A 158 5.55 -25.27 -2.86
C ASP A 158 6.05 -26.70 -3.03
N ALA A 159 6.87 -27.17 -2.09
CA ALA A 159 7.47 -28.51 -2.07
C ALA A 159 8.11 -28.97 -3.40
N GLY A 160 8.70 -28.04 -4.17
CA GLY A 160 9.32 -28.33 -5.47
C GLY A 160 8.37 -28.27 -6.68
N ASN A 161 7.07 -28.10 -6.47
CA ASN A 161 6.09 -27.86 -7.53
C ASN A 161 5.92 -26.36 -7.77
N GLN A 162 5.83 -25.97 -9.03
CA GLN A 162 5.49 -24.60 -9.43
C GLN A 162 4.01 -24.53 -9.80
N TYR A 163 3.30 -23.62 -9.14
CA TYR A 163 1.90 -23.31 -9.42
C TYR A 163 1.80 -21.93 -10.06
N VAL A 164 0.95 -21.83 -11.09
CA VAL A 164 0.66 -20.58 -11.77
C VAL A 164 -0.82 -20.28 -11.64
N SER A 165 -1.16 -19.07 -11.20
CA SER A 165 -2.53 -18.57 -11.17
C SER A 165 -2.61 -17.20 -11.84
N ASN A 166 -3.57 -17.02 -12.73
CA ASN A 166 -3.84 -15.76 -13.41
C ASN A 166 -5.03 -15.05 -12.76
N GLY A 167 -5.04 -13.72 -12.82
CA GLY A 167 -6.16 -12.91 -12.34
C GLY A 167 -6.06 -11.45 -12.80
N ALA A 168 -6.96 -10.63 -12.27
CA ALA A 168 -6.96 -9.17 -12.42
C ALA A 168 -7.36 -8.54 -11.08
N PHE A 169 -7.27 -7.22 -10.93
CA PHE A 169 -7.80 -6.56 -9.73
C PHE A 169 -9.32 -6.40 -9.79
N VAL A 170 -9.83 -6.02 -10.96
CA VAL A 170 -11.25 -5.77 -11.21
C VAL A 170 -11.65 -6.49 -12.50
N ARG A 171 -12.93 -6.89 -12.56
CA ARG A 171 -13.54 -7.48 -13.75
C ARG A 171 -13.95 -6.40 -14.75
N ASP A 172 -14.57 -5.34 -14.24
CA ASP A 172 -15.13 -4.25 -15.02
C ASP A 172 -14.28 -3.00 -14.88
N ALA A 173 -14.33 -2.11 -15.87
CA ALA A 173 -13.59 -0.86 -15.81
C ALA A 173 -14.18 0.06 -14.72
N ILE A 174 -13.30 0.70 -13.94
CA ILE A 174 -13.70 1.69 -12.91
C ILE A 174 -14.30 2.95 -13.56
N PHE A 175 -13.85 3.29 -14.77
CA PHE A 175 -14.35 4.41 -15.56
C PHE A 175 -14.77 3.95 -16.96
N PRO A 176 -15.76 4.61 -17.59
CA PRO A 176 -16.05 4.41 -19.01
C PRO A 176 -14.83 4.63 -19.91
N LEU A 177 -14.80 3.93 -21.04
CA LEU A 177 -13.62 3.86 -21.92
C LEU A 177 -13.46 5.07 -22.85
N ASP A 178 -14.46 5.95 -22.99
CA ASP A 178 -14.50 7.02 -23.99
C ASP A 178 -14.57 8.45 -23.39
N PRO A 179 -13.62 9.34 -23.74
CA PRO A 179 -13.76 10.79 -23.59
C PRO A 179 -14.27 11.49 -24.86
N SER A 180 -14.56 10.76 -25.94
CA SER A 180 -14.80 11.31 -27.29
C SER A 180 -16.18 11.95 -27.49
N ASN A 181 -17.13 11.76 -26.57
CA ASN A 181 -18.36 12.55 -26.52
C ASN A 181 -18.21 13.67 -25.48
N SER A 182 -17.66 14.80 -25.92
CA SER A 182 -17.41 16.00 -25.12
C SER A 182 -18.67 16.72 -24.60
N ASP A 183 -19.87 16.19 -24.85
CA ASP A 183 -21.16 16.76 -24.39
C ASP A 183 -21.86 15.92 -23.30
N GLN A 184 -21.27 14.80 -22.87
CA GLN A 184 -21.76 14.07 -21.70
C GLN A 184 -20.67 14.01 -20.63
N GLN A 185 -20.97 14.59 -19.46
CA GLN A 185 -20.27 14.31 -18.22
C GLN A 185 -20.03 12.79 -18.14
N SER A 186 -18.76 12.38 -18.25
CA SER A 186 -18.36 10.97 -18.30
C SER A 186 -19.11 10.20 -17.20
N LEU A 187 -20.02 9.30 -17.59
CA LEU A 187 -20.92 8.59 -16.69
C LEU A 187 -20.10 7.96 -15.56
N TRP A 188 -20.19 8.56 -14.37
CA TRP A 188 -19.53 8.05 -13.18
C TRP A 188 -20.15 6.70 -12.86
N LEU A 189 -19.33 5.64 -12.83
CA LEU A 189 -19.79 4.34 -12.38
C LEU A 189 -19.81 4.36 -10.86
N GLU A 190 -20.99 4.16 -10.30
CA GLU A 190 -21.16 4.09 -8.85
C GLU A 190 -20.63 2.77 -8.28
N VAL A 191 -20.51 1.73 -9.11
CA VAL A 191 -20.13 0.38 -8.69
C VAL A 191 -19.04 -0.19 -9.60
N VAL A 192 -18.04 -0.85 -9.01
CA VAL A 192 -17.05 -1.68 -9.72
C VAL A 192 -17.06 -3.10 -9.19
N THR A 193 -16.95 -4.09 -10.08
CA THR A 193 -16.85 -5.51 -9.71
C THR A 193 -15.41 -5.96 -9.60
N LEU A 194 -15.01 -6.51 -8.45
CA LEU A 194 -13.72 -7.18 -8.29
C LEU A 194 -13.64 -8.49 -9.09
N ASP A 195 -12.44 -8.78 -9.58
CA ASP A 195 -12.15 -10.09 -10.14
C ASP A 195 -12.38 -11.18 -9.08
N GLU A 196 -12.91 -12.32 -9.52
CA GLU A 196 -13.32 -13.39 -8.62
C GLU A 196 -12.14 -14.02 -7.89
N SER A 197 -11.06 -14.29 -8.63
CA SER A 197 -9.86 -14.92 -8.07
C SER A 197 -9.20 -14.00 -7.04
N PHE A 198 -9.16 -12.69 -7.34
CA PHE A 198 -8.62 -11.68 -6.43
C PHE A 198 -9.47 -11.54 -5.18
N TYR A 199 -10.81 -11.46 -5.31
CA TYR A 199 -11.71 -11.37 -4.16
C TYR A 199 -11.60 -12.60 -3.26
N ASN A 200 -11.64 -13.81 -3.83
CA ASN A 200 -11.56 -15.04 -3.05
C ASN A 200 -10.24 -15.12 -2.28
N SER A 201 -9.12 -14.76 -2.93
CA SER A 201 -7.81 -14.70 -2.29
C SER A 201 -7.75 -13.62 -1.19
N LEU A 202 -8.39 -12.46 -1.40
CA LEU A 202 -8.47 -11.38 -0.40
C LEU A 202 -9.23 -11.83 0.86
N ILE A 203 -10.35 -12.52 0.70
CA ILE A 203 -11.14 -13.03 1.84
C ILE A 203 -10.39 -14.11 2.61
N GLN A 204 -9.59 -14.92 1.93
CA GLN A 204 -8.74 -15.94 2.58
C GLN A 204 -7.51 -15.35 3.28
N HIS A 205 -7.00 -14.24 2.77
CA HIS A 205 -5.77 -13.62 3.26
C HIS A 205 -5.90 -12.11 3.53
N PRO A 206 -6.86 -11.68 4.37
CA PRO A 206 -7.01 -10.28 4.73
C PRO A 206 -5.87 -9.86 5.67
N LEU A 207 -5.35 -8.65 5.48
CA LEU A 207 -4.42 -7.99 6.36
C LEU A 207 -5.06 -6.70 6.90
N PRO A 208 -5.58 -6.72 8.12
CA PRO A 208 -6.14 -5.54 8.79
C PRO A 208 -5.09 -4.48 9.11
N LEU A 209 -5.40 -3.23 8.77
CA LEU A 209 -4.53 -2.07 8.91
C LEU A 209 -5.30 -0.91 9.55
N ARG A 210 -4.60 0.05 10.17
CA ARG A 210 -5.23 1.28 10.67
C ARG A 210 -5.46 2.24 9.52
N GLU A 211 -6.70 2.69 9.33
CA GLU A 211 -7.02 3.66 8.29
C GLU A 211 -6.29 4.98 8.50
N VAL A 212 -6.19 5.44 9.76
CA VAL A 212 -5.41 6.63 10.13
C VAL A 212 -3.93 6.49 9.74
N ALA A 213 -3.32 5.32 9.89
CA ALA A 213 -1.93 5.09 9.52
C ALA A 213 -1.74 5.24 8.00
N ILE A 214 -2.63 4.63 7.21
CA ILE A 214 -2.63 4.76 5.74
C ILE A 214 -2.81 6.23 5.32
N ARG A 215 -3.71 6.97 5.97
CA ARG A 215 -3.92 8.40 5.69
C ARG A 215 -2.63 9.20 5.84
N GLN A 216 -1.89 9.00 6.93
CA GLN A 216 -0.66 9.76 7.22
C GLN A 216 0.49 9.43 6.25
N ILE A 217 0.48 8.25 5.63
CA ILE A 217 1.52 7.82 4.68
C ILE A 217 1.06 7.80 3.21
N SER A 218 -0.18 8.23 2.95
CA SER A 218 -0.86 8.18 1.65
C SER A 218 -0.05 8.81 0.50
N GLY A 219 0.76 9.82 0.77
CA GLY A 219 1.61 10.47 -0.24
C GLY A 219 2.90 9.70 -0.61
N ARG A 220 3.23 8.60 0.08
CA ARG A 220 4.53 7.92 -0.04
C ARG A 220 4.37 6.42 -0.27
N SER A 221 4.43 6.00 -1.53
CA SER A 221 4.26 4.59 -1.93
C SER A 221 5.21 3.62 -1.20
N MET A 222 6.46 4.04 -0.98
CA MET A 222 7.44 3.25 -0.22
C MET A 222 7.05 3.09 1.25
N ALA A 223 6.51 4.13 1.89
CA ALA A 223 6.08 4.05 3.28
C ALA A 223 4.85 3.16 3.44
N ILE A 224 3.90 3.22 2.48
CA ILE A 224 2.74 2.31 2.44
C ILE A 224 3.20 0.86 2.41
N ASP A 225 4.09 0.51 1.49
CA ASP A 225 4.53 -0.88 1.34
C ASP A 225 5.35 -1.35 2.54
N LEU A 226 6.19 -0.48 3.13
CA LEU A 226 6.93 -0.79 4.34
C LEU A 226 5.99 -1.01 5.54
N TYR A 227 4.95 -0.19 5.69
CA TYR A 227 3.95 -0.37 6.73
C TYR A 227 3.20 -1.70 6.56
N ILE A 228 2.74 -2.02 5.35
CA ILE A 228 2.09 -3.30 5.04
C ILE A 228 3.03 -4.48 5.30
N TRP A 229 4.29 -4.38 4.88
CA TRP A 229 5.31 -5.41 5.11
C TRP A 229 5.61 -5.63 6.59
N LEU A 230 5.76 -4.55 7.37
CA LEU A 230 5.95 -4.65 8.83
C LEU A 230 4.71 -5.22 9.52
N ALA A 231 3.51 -4.75 9.15
CA ALA A 231 2.24 -5.22 9.71
C ALA A 231 2.07 -6.74 9.55
N TYR A 232 2.40 -7.27 8.37
CA TYR A 232 2.40 -8.70 8.11
C TYR A 232 3.55 -9.41 8.85
N ARG A 233 4.79 -8.97 8.61
CA ARG A 233 5.99 -9.73 8.96
C ARG A 233 6.27 -9.78 10.46
N LEU A 234 6.04 -8.70 11.20
CA LEU A 234 6.33 -8.67 12.63
C LEU A 234 5.36 -9.52 13.44
N HIS A 235 4.11 -9.62 13.01
CA HIS A 235 3.07 -10.36 13.70
C HIS A 235 3.25 -11.88 13.61
N VAL A 236 3.71 -12.38 12.46
CA VAL A 236 3.89 -13.81 12.20
C VAL A 236 5.27 -14.33 12.59
N LEU A 237 6.14 -13.47 13.15
CA LEU A 237 7.53 -13.81 13.42
C LEU A 237 7.67 -14.61 14.73
N PRO A 238 8.32 -15.79 14.73
CA PRO A 238 8.48 -16.58 15.96
C PRO A 238 9.63 -16.09 16.86
N ALA A 239 10.65 -15.46 16.28
CA ALA A 239 11.85 -15.00 16.97
C ALA A 239 12.52 -13.85 16.20
N PRO A 240 13.37 -13.02 16.82
CA PRO A 240 14.01 -11.91 16.14
C PRO A 240 14.82 -12.35 14.91
N ILE A 241 14.69 -11.63 13.80
CA ILE A 241 15.42 -11.90 12.55
C ILE A 241 16.18 -10.68 12.07
N LYS A 242 17.34 -10.93 11.46
CA LYS A 242 18.11 -9.91 10.76
C LYS A 242 17.74 -9.90 9.29
N VAL A 243 17.42 -8.72 8.76
CA VAL A 243 17.17 -8.48 7.34
C VAL A 243 18.22 -7.50 6.84
N THR A 244 19.10 -7.96 5.95
CA THR A 244 20.20 -7.12 5.47
C THR A 244 19.69 -6.01 4.55
N TRP A 245 20.48 -4.93 4.43
CA TRP A 245 20.18 -3.88 3.45
C TRP A 245 20.11 -4.42 2.01
N ALA A 246 20.92 -5.44 1.68
CA ALA A 246 20.89 -6.09 0.37
C ALA A 246 19.55 -6.81 0.12
N ALA A 247 19.04 -7.53 1.13
CA ALA A 247 17.73 -8.18 1.04
C ALA A 247 16.60 -7.14 0.89
N LEU A 248 16.63 -6.05 1.66
CA LEU A 248 15.66 -4.96 1.53
C LEU A 248 15.73 -4.30 0.15
N LYS A 249 16.93 -4.10 -0.39
CA LYS A 249 17.11 -3.55 -1.74
C LYS A 249 16.48 -4.47 -2.79
N SER A 250 16.72 -5.78 -2.71
CA SER A 250 16.09 -6.76 -3.61
C SER A 250 14.56 -6.66 -3.55
N GLN A 251 13.99 -6.53 -2.35
CA GLN A 251 12.55 -6.47 -2.14
C GLN A 251 11.91 -5.13 -2.55
N PHE A 252 12.48 -3.98 -2.18
CA PHE A 252 11.84 -2.66 -2.33
C PHE A 252 12.45 -1.79 -3.42
N GLY A 253 13.70 -2.05 -3.83
CA GLY A 253 14.43 -1.18 -4.74
C GLY A 253 15.44 -1.91 -5.63
N PRO A 254 15.02 -2.92 -6.42
CA PRO A 254 15.92 -3.67 -7.29
C PRO A 254 16.61 -2.74 -8.29
N ASP A 255 15.89 -1.74 -8.80
CA ASP A 255 16.35 -0.76 -9.80
C ASP A 255 17.45 0.20 -9.30
N TYR A 256 17.69 0.26 -7.99
CA TYR A 256 18.79 1.06 -7.47
C TYR A 256 20.12 0.46 -7.91
N ARG A 257 20.99 1.26 -8.54
CA ARG A 257 22.34 0.79 -8.92
C ARG A 257 23.21 0.49 -7.70
N GLU A 258 23.14 1.33 -6.68
CA GLU A 258 23.99 1.24 -5.51
C GLU A 258 23.19 1.20 -4.21
N LEU A 259 23.68 0.40 -3.25
CA LEU A 259 23.05 0.22 -1.95
C LEU A 259 22.98 1.52 -1.12
N ARG A 260 23.96 2.41 -1.27
CA ARG A 260 23.98 3.71 -0.57
C ARG A 260 22.79 4.60 -0.96
N PHE A 261 22.42 4.63 -2.24
CA PHE A 261 21.29 5.44 -2.72
C PHE A 261 19.96 4.85 -2.27
N PHE A 262 19.85 3.52 -2.30
CA PHE A 262 18.69 2.84 -1.75
C PHE A 262 18.51 3.15 -0.27
N ARG A 263 19.57 3.01 0.56
CA ARG A 263 19.53 3.32 2.00
C ARG A 263 19.10 4.77 2.26
N ARG A 264 19.71 5.73 1.54
CA ARG A 264 19.38 7.15 1.66
C ARG A 264 17.88 7.42 1.43
N ASP A 265 17.28 6.77 0.44
CA ASP A 265 15.90 7.03 0.04
C ASP A 265 14.88 6.21 0.87
N ILE A 266 15.24 5.00 1.32
CA ILE A 266 14.32 4.13 2.09
C ILE A 266 14.21 4.52 3.56
N ILE A 267 15.30 4.99 4.21
CA ILE A 267 15.31 5.31 5.64
C ILE A 267 14.22 6.32 6.02
N PRO A 268 14.03 7.45 5.30
CA PRO A 268 12.93 8.38 5.61
C PRO A 268 11.54 7.75 5.48
N SER A 269 11.36 6.80 4.56
CA SER A 269 10.10 6.09 4.38
C SER A 269 9.88 5.04 5.48
N LEU A 270 10.94 4.36 5.91
CA LEU A 270 10.93 3.41 7.01
C LEU A 270 10.61 4.10 8.34
N ASN A 271 11.24 5.23 8.63
CA ASN A 271 10.97 6.00 9.84
C ASN A 271 9.51 6.46 9.89
N LEU A 272 8.95 6.88 8.75
CA LEU A 272 7.54 7.26 8.68
C LEU A 272 6.59 6.05 8.82
N ALA A 273 6.95 4.90 8.24
CA ALA A 273 6.17 3.66 8.42
C ALA A 273 6.16 3.20 9.88
N LEU A 274 7.30 3.30 10.57
CA LEU A 274 7.42 2.99 12.00
C LEU A 274 6.65 4.00 12.86
N SER A 275 6.65 5.28 12.50
CA SER A 275 5.90 6.30 13.25
C SER A 275 4.39 6.12 13.20
N VAL A 276 3.86 5.35 12.23
CA VAL A 276 2.44 5.02 12.17
C VAL A 276 2.13 3.61 12.68
N TYR A 277 3.11 2.94 13.27
CA TYR A 277 2.98 1.60 13.84
C TYR A 277 3.63 1.53 15.24
N PRO A 278 2.98 2.08 16.27
CA PRO A 278 3.53 2.19 17.63
C PRO A 278 3.99 0.88 18.25
N GLU A 279 3.36 -0.25 17.88
CA GLU A 279 3.68 -1.57 18.41
C GLU A 279 4.93 -2.18 17.76
N ALA A 280 5.41 -1.65 16.64
CA ALA A 280 6.51 -2.24 15.87
C ALA A 280 7.86 -2.09 16.58
N VAL A 281 8.46 -3.23 16.92
CA VAL A 281 9.80 -3.27 17.49
C VAL A 281 10.83 -3.62 16.40
N VAL A 282 11.53 -2.60 15.92
CA VAL A 282 12.56 -2.70 14.87
C VAL A 282 13.81 -1.93 15.28
N THR A 283 14.97 -2.58 15.19
CA THR A 283 16.27 -1.92 15.34
C THR A 283 16.89 -1.68 13.97
N ILE A 284 17.32 -0.44 13.72
CA ILE A 284 17.99 -0.05 12.47
C ILE A 284 19.50 -0.01 12.75
N ASP A 285 20.27 -0.81 12.00
CA ASP A 285 21.73 -0.76 11.95
C ASP A 285 22.17 -0.19 10.59
N ASP A 286 22.84 0.97 10.63
CA ASP A 286 23.23 1.70 9.42
C ASP A 286 24.12 0.88 8.47
N ARG A 287 24.87 -0.10 8.99
CA ARG A 287 25.80 -0.94 8.21
C ARG A 287 25.16 -2.26 7.79
N GLN A 288 24.46 -2.94 8.68
CA GLN A 288 24.01 -4.32 8.49
C GLN A 288 22.60 -4.40 7.86
N GLY A 289 21.65 -3.61 8.38
CA GLY A 289 20.25 -3.73 7.98
C GLY A 289 19.29 -3.48 9.14
N LEU A 290 18.22 -4.27 9.19
CA LEU A 290 17.21 -4.21 10.23
C LEU A 290 17.24 -5.47 11.07
N THR A 291 17.02 -5.33 12.37
CA THR A 291 16.60 -6.44 13.24
C THR A 291 15.12 -6.27 13.54
N LEU A 292 14.32 -7.22 13.08
CA LEU A 292 12.89 -7.27 13.29
C LEU A 292 12.60 -8.14 14.51
N PHE A 293 11.77 -7.66 15.43
CA PHE A 293 11.34 -8.42 16.60
C PHE A 293 9.85 -8.76 16.49
N PRO A 294 9.42 -9.93 17.01
CA PRO A 294 8.00 -10.26 17.09
C PRO A 294 7.22 -9.12 17.75
N SER A 295 6.20 -8.60 17.07
CA SER A 295 5.43 -7.43 17.52
C SER A 295 3.93 -7.65 17.31
N PRO A 296 3.05 -7.10 18.17
CA PRO A 296 1.61 -7.15 17.95
C PRO A 296 1.19 -6.54 16.61
N ALA A 297 0.18 -7.10 15.95
CA ALA A 297 -0.40 -6.55 14.73
C ALA A 297 -0.98 -5.13 14.94
N PRO A 298 -1.08 -4.29 13.89
CA PRO A 298 -1.59 -2.92 14.04
C PRO A 298 -3.05 -2.87 14.50
N VAL A 299 -3.85 -3.88 14.15
CA VAL A 299 -5.26 -4.01 14.55
C VAL A 299 -5.41 -5.26 15.40
N LYS A 300 -5.87 -5.09 16.64
CA LYS A 300 -6.08 -6.19 17.59
C LYS A 300 -7.11 -7.19 17.06
N GLU A 301 -6.88 -8.49 17.26
CA GLU A 301 -7.76 -9.59 16.79
C GLU A 301 -9.22 -9.44 17.21
N ARG A 302 -9.49 -8.88 18.39
CA ARG A 302 -10.87 -8.61 18.85
C ARG A 302 -11.65 -7.71 17.89
N ASN A 303 -10.99 -6.76 17.26
CA ASN A 303 -11.59 -5.81 16.32
C ASN A 303 -11.72 -6.40 14.91
N GLN A 304 -10.99 -7.48 14.61
CA GLN A 304 -11.06 -8.18 13.31
C GLN A 304 -12.34 -9.01 13.18
N ARG A 305 -12.91 -9.49 14.30
CA ARG A 305 -14.19 -10.23 14.31
C ARG A 305 -15.42 -9.39 13.92
N LEU A 306 -15.25 -8.07 13.78
CA LEU A 306 -16.29 -7.13 13.38
C LEU A 306 -16.33 -6.89 11.86
N LEU A 307 -15.39 -7.48 11.12
CA LEU A 307 -15.35 -7.53 9.65
C LEU A 307 -15.97 -8.86 9.17
#